data_AF-A0A924J6K4-F1
#
_entry.id   AF-A0A924J6K4-F1
#
_cell.length_a   1.000
_cell.length_b   1.000
_cell.length_c   1.000
_cell.angle_alpha   90.00
_cell.angle_beta   90.00
_cell.angle_gamma   90.00
#
_symmetry.space_group_name_H-M   'P 1'
#
loop_
_entity.id
_entity.type
_entity.pdbx_description
1 polymer ?
#
loop_
_entity_poly.entity_id
_entity_poly.type
_entity_poly.pdbx_seq_one_letter_code
_entity_poly.pdbx_strand_id
1 'polypeptide(L)'
;MSSAFCAACGAPLSPGARFCHRCGQAAGEAVLSGGAPTAGGTPVRAQAPNQTLPWAVAAIALLALIALVAGQRFNRRPAVAEAPVAAPQGSGPFAGGGGPAAGAAAAGPAPAERPVRAPDISAMSPDERALRLFNRVVSLAEQGKKDSVRFFSPMALMAFQSLPTPTMLQRFELGRVAQLVEVPEIVAAQGDTILQTSSTHLLGLALASVAAGMKESYNAQAGFDRRLLNAAATERAKNLPEYEVTKNDIDAAITRARTNIGGGSGAAKRTP
;
A
#
# COMPACT_ATOMS: atom_id res chain seq x y z
N MET A 1 23.95 -15.37 40.20
CA MET A 1 22.85 -14.44 39.84
C MET A 1 22.21 -15.00 38.58
N SER A 2 21.07 -15.68 38.70
CA SER A 2 20.41 -16.32 37.55
C SER A 2 19.56 -15.29 36.81
N SER A 3 19.93 -14.94 35.58
CA SER A 3 19.12 -14.10 34.69
C SER A 3 17.97 -14.93 34.13
N ALA A 4 16.72 -14.55 34.41
CA ALA A 4 15.55 -15.16 33.79
C ALA A 4 15.35 -14.64 32.37
N PHE A 5 14.88 -15.48 31.45
CA PHE A 5 14.57 -15.11 30.07
C PHE A 5 13.07 -15.29 29.79
N CYS A 6 12.52 -14.47 28.90
CA CYS A 6 11.12 -14.55 28.50
C CYS A 6 10.88 -15.82 27.66
N ALA A 7 9.87 -16.63 28.03
CA ALA A 7 9.52 -17.85 27.31
C ALA A 7 8.97 -17.61 25.89
N ALA A 8 8.43 -16.42 25.60
CA ALA A 8 7.85 -16.09 24.30
C ALA A 8 8.86 -15.56 23.28
N CYS A 9 9.85 -14.77 23.72
CA CYS A 9 10.77 -14.07 22.81
C CYS A 9 12.26 -14.21 23.17
N GLY A 10 12.59 -14.89 24.26
CA GLY A 10 13.97 -15.14 24.71
C GLY A 10 14.71 -13.91 25.26
N ALA A 11 14.05 -12.76 25.41
CA ALA A 11 14.70 -11.56 25.94
C ALA A 11 15.02 -11.71 27.45
N PRO A 12 16.16 -11.18 27.94
CA PRO A 12 16.46 -11.17 29.37
C PRO A 12 15.44 -10.33 30.12
N LEU A 13 14.94 -10.86 31.23
CA LEU A 13 13.99 -10.18 32.11
C LEU A 13 14.75 -9.46 33.22
N SER A 14 14.36 -8.21 33.46
CA SER A 14 14.82 -7.48 34.64
C SER A 14 14.38 -8.22 35.91
N PRO A 15 15.21 -8.25 36.97
CA PRO A 15 14.83 -8.88 38.24
C PRO A 15 13.51 -8.28 38.76
N GLY A 16 12.49 -9.13 38.98
CA GLY A 16 11.19 -8.71 39.49
C GLY A 16 10.17 -8.19 38.46
N ALA A 17 10.47 -8.22 37.15
CA ALA A 17 9.52 -7.81 36.12
C ALA A 17 8.32 -8.78 36.03
N ARG A 18 7.10 -8.24 36.07
CA ARG A 18 5.83 -8.99 35.89
C ARG A 18 5.45 -9.19 34.42
N PHE A 19 6.03 -8.39 33.52
CA PHE A 19 5.78 -8.42 32.08
C PHE A 19 7.10 -8.19 31.33
N CYS A 20 7.23 -8.79 30.14
CA CYS A 20 8.36 -8.56 29.27
C CYS A 20 8.23 -7.19 28.60
N HIS A 21 9.20 -6.30 28.81
CA HIS A 21 9.25 -4.99 28.16
C HIS A 21 9.38 -5.04 26.63
N ARG A 22 9.75 -6.19 26.06
CA ARG A 22 9.99 -6.34 24.61
C ARG A 22 8.77 -6.84 23.84
N CYS A 23 8.01 -7.78 24.41
CA CYS A 23 6.85 -8.38 23.74
C CYS A 23 5.53 -8.24 24.51
N GLY A 24 5.54 -7.67 25.72
CA GLY A 24 4.34 -7.48 26.55
C GLY A 24 3.87 -8.73 27.32
N GLN A 25 4.46 -9.90 27.09
CA GLN A 25 4.01 -11.15 27.71
C GLN A 25 4.26 -11.16 29.22
N ALA A 26 3.29 -11.64 30.00
CA ALA A 26 3.44 -11.80 31.45
C ALA A 26 4.63 -12.70 31.79
N ALA A 27 5.56 -12.16 32.56
CA ALA A 27 6.71 -12.86 33.09
C ALA A 27 6.29 -13.51 34.41
N GLY A 28 5.80 -14.75 34.31
CA GLY A 28 5.56 -15.62 35.45
C GLY A 28 4.14 -16.16 35.53
N GLU A 29 3.91 -17.32 34.90
CA GLU A 29 2.99 -18.32 35.43
C GLU A 29 3.69 -19.68 35.42
N ALA A 30 4.50 -19.88 36.46
CA ALA A 30 4.92 -21.20 36.89
C ALA A 30 4.73 -21.29 38.40
N VAL A 31 3.53 -21.01 38.92
CA VAL A 31 3.13 -21.38 40.29
C VAL A 31 1.61 -21.61 40.35
N LEU A 32 1.24 -22.89 40.47
CA LEU A 32 0.23 -23.46 41.39
C LEU A 32 -1.18 -22.84 41.40
N SER A 33 -2.07 -23.36 40.55
CA SER A 33 -3.48 -23.53 40.92
C SER A 33 -3.69 -25.00 41.29
N GLY A 34 -3.84 -25.25 42.58
CA GLY A 34 -4.34 -26.51 43.10
C GLY A 34 -5.80 -26.70 42.67
N GLY A 35 -6.04 -27.70 41.84
CA GLY A 35 -7.36 -28.22 41.49
C GLY A 35 -7.24 -29.73 41.29
N ALA A 36 -8.01 -30.49 42.07
CA ALA A 36 -8.08 -31.95 42.02
C ALA A 36 -8.53 -32.47 40.62
N PRO A 37 -8.27 -33.74 40.28
CA PRO A 37 -8.32 -34.21 38.90
C PRO A 37 -9.77 -34.52 38.48
N THR A 38 -10.19 -33.95 37.35
CA THR A 38 -11.31 -34.49 36.57
C THR A 38 -10.79 -34.97 35.24
N ALA A 39 -10.98 -36.28 35.02
CA ALA A 39 -10.62 -37.02 33.84
C ALA A 39 -11.26 -36.42 32.57
N GLY A 40 -10.46 -36.28 31.50
CA GLY A 40 -10.97 -35.90 30.19
C GLY A 40 -9.99 -35.09 29.34
N GLY A 41 -8.76 -35.56 29.17
CA GLY A 41 -7.79 -34.94 28.28
C GLY A 41 -6.99 -36.01 27.53
N THR A 42 -7.27 -36.14 26.24
CA THR A 42 -6.55 -36.99 25.29
C THR A 42 -5.03 -36.79 25.38
N PRO A 43 -4.21 -37.86 25.33
CA PRO A 43 -2.75 -37.70 25.35
C PRO A 43 -2.29 -37.00 24.07
N VAL A 44 -1.68 -35.82 24.21
CA VAL A 44 -0.88 -35.20 23.16
C VAL A 44 0.32 -36.10 22.93
N ARG A 45 0.29 -36.82 21.81
CA ARG A 45 1.39 -37.66 21.33
C ARG A 45 2.62 -36.78 21.14
N ALA A 46 3.72 -37.17 21.80
CA ALA A 46 5.04 -36.62 21.53
C ALA A 46 5.31 -36.68 20.02
N GLN A 47 5.53 -35.52 19.41
CA GLN A 47 5.84 -35.38 18.00
C GLN A 47 7.20 -36.04 17.74
N ALA A 48 7.19 -37.14 17.00
CA ALA A 48 8.40 -37.75 16.46
C ALA A 48 9.06 -36.79 15.45
N PRO A 49 10.40 -36.70 15.39
CA PRO A 49 11.08 -35.92 14.37
C PRO A 49 10.92 -36.62 13.01
N ASN A 50 10.15 -36.02 12.12
CA ASN A 50 9.91 -36.53 10.77
C ASN A 50 11.19 -36.42 9.92
N GLN A 51 11.89 -37.54 9.73
CA GLN A 51 12.85 -37.75 8.66
C GLN A 51 12.14 -37.79 7.28
N THR A 52 11.78 -36.64 6.74
CA THR A 52 11.40 -36.51 5.31
C THR A 52 12.18 -35.39 4.61
N LEU A 53 13.38 -35.09 5.14
CA LEU A 53 14.18 -33.94 4.71
C LEU A 53 14.96 -34.05 3.39
N PRO A 54 15.25 -35.21 2.75
CA PRO A 54 15.99 -35.17 1.48
C PRO A 54 15.10 -34.99 0.22
N TRP A 55 13.83 -35.39 0.26
CA TRP A 55 12.96 -35.38 -0.93
C TRP A 55 12.22 -34.05 -1.14
N ALA A 56 11.90 -33.33 -0.06
CA ALA A 56 11.26 -32.02 -0.16
C ALA A 56 12.18 -30.98 -0.83
N VAL A 57 13.49 -31.05 -0.54
CA VAL A 57 14.49 -30.17 -1.17
C VAL A 57 14.61 -30.46 -2.67
N ALA A 58 14.58 -31.73 -3.07
CA ALA A 58 14.61 -32.11 -4.49
C ALA A 58 13.37 -31.61 -5.25
N ALA A 59 12.17 -31.70 -4.66
CA ALA A 59 10.94 -31.20 -5.26
C ALA A 59 10.95 -29.67 -5.41
N ILE A 60 11.44 -28.95 -4.38
CA ILE A 60 11.55 -27.47 -4.42
C ILE A 60 12.62 -27.04 -5.45
N ALA A 61 13.76 -27.72 -5.52
CA ALA A 61 14.81 -27.43 -6.50
C ALA A 61 14.33 -27.69 -7.94
N LEU A 62 13.58 -28.77 -8.17
CA LEU A 62 12.99 -29.07 -9.47
C LEU A 62 11.95 -28.03 -9.88
N LEU A 63 11.06 -27.62 -8.96
CA LEU A 63 10.08 -26.55 -9.22
C LEU A 63 10.76 -25.21 -9.52
N ALA A 64 11.81 -24.85 -8.78
CA ALA A 64 12.59 -23.64 -9.03
C ALA A 64 13.29 -23.69 -10.41
N LEU A 65 13.84 -24.84 -10.79
CA LEU A 65 14.48 -25.04 -12.10
C LEU A 65 13.45 -24.92 -13.24
N ILE A 66 12.27 -25.52 -13.09
CA ILE A 66 11.19 -25.43 -14.09
C ILE A 66 10.70 -23.98 -14.24
N ALA A 67 10.51 -23.26 -13.13
CA ALA A 67 10.13 -21.85 -13.15
C ALA A 67 11.21 -20.97 -13.81
N LEU A 68 12.49 -21.23 -13.52
CA LEU A 68 13.62 -20.53 -14.15
C LEU A 68 13.68 -20.80 -15.66
N VAL A 69 13.55 -22.06 -16.09
CA VAL A 69 13.58 -22.41 -17.51
C VAL A 69 12.40 -21.79 -18.25
N ALA A 70 11.18 -21.85 -17.69
CA ALA A 70 10.00 -21.20 -18.26
C ALA A 70 10.21 -19.68 -18.38
N GLY A 71 10.70 -19.02 -17.33
CA GLY A 71 11.04 -17.59 -17.35
C GLY A 71 12.10 -17.23 -18.39
N GLN A 72 13.12 -18.07 -18.59
CA GLN A 72 14.15 -17.88 -19.60
C GLN A 72 13.63 -18.03 -21.04
N ARG A 73 12.60 -18.86 -21.28
CA ARG A 73 11.97 -18.98 -22.61
C ARG A 73 11.12 -17.76 -22.95
N PHE A 74 10.45 -17.15 -21.97
CA PHE A 74 9.68 -15.92 -22.17
C PHE A 74 10.55 -14.65 -22.23
N ASN A 75 11.78 -14.70 -21.70
CA ASN A 75 12.73 -13.58 -21.73
C ASN A 75 13.67 -13.57 -22.95
N ARG A 76 13.65 -14.60 -23.81
CA ARG A 76 14.37 -14.60 -25.08
C ARG A 76 13.57 -13.84 -26.15
N ARG A 77 13.63 -12.51 -26.10
CA ARG A 77 13.40 -11.68 -27.30
C ARG A 77 14.65 -11.76 -28.20
N PRO A 78 14.50 -11.70 -29.53
CA PRO A 78 15.64 -11.73 -30.44
C PRO A 78 16.59 -10.56 -30.15
N ALA A 79 17.88 -10.86 -30.09
CA ALA A 79 18.94 -9.89 -29.91
C ALA A 79 18.93 -8.90 -31.09
N VAL A 80 18.54 -7.66 -30.83
CA VAL A 80 18.91 -6.52 -31.66
C VAL A 80 20.29 -6.10 -31.18
N ALA A 81 21.24 -6.03 -32.11
CA ALA A 81 22.62 -5.64 -31.85
C ALA A 81 22.69 -4.29 -31.11
N GLU A 82 23.35 -4.28 -29.95
CA GLU A 82 23.71 -3.07 -29.21
C GLU A 82 24.88 -2.36 -29.91
N ALA A 83 24.66 -1.11 -30.31
CA ALA A 83 25.71 -0.13 -30.52
C ALA A 83 26.18 0.39 -29.13
N PRO A 84 27.47 0.69 -28.93
CA PRO A 84 27.97 1.06 -27.62
C PRO A 84 27.51 2.48 -27.28
N VAL A 85 26.72 2.62 -26.22
CA VAL A 85 26.43 3.91 -25.60
C VAL A 85 27.09 3.98 -24.24
N ALA A 86 27.93 5.01 -24.12
CA ALA A 86 28.70 5.36 -22.94
C ALA A 86 27.82 5.50 -21.68
N ALA A 87 28.40 5.12 -20.54
CA ALA A 87 27.78 5.19 -19.23
C ALA A 87 27.24 6.60 -18.90
N PRO A 88 26.03 6.73 -18.32
CA PRO A 88 25.65 7.95 -17.65
C PRO A 88 26.22 7.95 -16.23
N GLN A 89 27.05 8.94 -15.99
CA GLN A 89 27.52 9.35 -14.68
C GLN A 89 26.32 9.86 -13.87
N GLY A 90 26.30 9.55 -12.57
CA GLY A 90 25.18 9.79 -11.68
C GLY A 90 24.72 11.25 -11.66
N SER A 91 23.42 11.45 -11.82
CA SER A 91 22.73 12.71 -11.51
C SER A 91 21.49 12.38 -10.69
N GLY A 92 21.44 12.95 -9.48
CA GLY A 92 20.35 12.78 -8.51
C GLY A 92 19.01 13.38 -8.97
N PRO A 93 17.91 13.10 -8.26
CA PRO A 93 16.56 13.22 -8.78
C PRO A 93 15.97 14.62 -8.58
N PHE A 94 16.54 15.64 -9.22
CA PHE A 94 15.91 16.96 -9.32
C PHE A 94 16.07 17.55 -10.73
N ALA A 95 15.54 16.87 -11.74
CA ALA A 95 15.29 17.48 -13.04
C ALA A 95 13.83 17.19 -13.41
N GLY A 96 13.02 18.24 -13.47
CA GLY A 96 11.62 18.21 -13.83
C GLY A 96 11.28 19.34 -14.80
N GLY A 97 10.28 19.08 -15.64
CA GLY A 97 9.69 20.00 -16.62
C GLY A 97 10.38 19.87 -17.98
N GLY A 98 9.71 19.85 -19.13
CA GLY A 98 8.33 20.18 -19.49
C GLY A 98 8.38 20.63 -20.95
N GLY A 99 7.58 20.05 -21.83
CA GLY A 99 7.32 20.63 -23.16
C GLY A 99 6.20 21.68 -23.09
N PRO A 100 5.81 22.36 -24.18
CA PRO A 100 6.24 22.17 -25.58
C PRO A 100 6.72 23.47 -26.27
N ALA A 101 7.42 23.36 -27.39
CA ALA A 101 7.51 24.47 -28.35
C ALA A 101 7.72 23.96 -29.78
N ALA A 102 6.78 24.32 -30.65
CA ALA A 102 6.96 24.37 -32.08
C ALA A 102 7.91 25.53 -32.46
N GLY A 103 8.62 25.38 -33.58
CA GLY A 103 9.33 26.46 -34.26
C GLY A 103 10.85 26.43 -34.08
N ALA A 104 11.53 25.68 -34.94
CA ALA A 104 12.99 25.72 -35.06
C ALA A 104 13.43 26.86 -36.01
N ALA A 105 14.19 27.82 -35.51
CA ALA A 105 15.13 28.60 -36.31
C ALA A 105 16.26 29.19 -35.45
N ALA A 106 17.49 29.03 -35.97
CA ALA A 106 18.76 29.65 -35.61
C ALA A 106 19.44 29.26 -34.27
N ALA A 107 20.56 28.56 -34.42
CA ALA A 107 21.53 28.23 -33.38
C ALA A 107 22.28 29.48 -32.88
N GLY A 108 22.13 29.78 -31.60
CA GLY A 108 23.00 30.68 -30.82
C GLY A 108 23.75 29.90 -29.73
N PRO A 109 24.79 30.49 -29.10
CA PRO A 109 25.60 29.81 -28.10
C PRO A 109 24.76 29.35 -26.92
N ALA A 110 25.04 28.13 -26.43
CA ALA A 110 24.28 27.44 -25.40
C ALA A 110 24.11 28.30 -24.13
N PRO A 111 22.88 28.47 -23.61
CA PRO A 111 22.69 29.18 -22.36
C PRO A 111 23.20 28.31 -21.20
N ALA A 112 23.90 28.94 -20.26
CA ALA A 112 24.25 28.33 -18.98
C ALA A 112 22.97 27.79 -18.30
N GLU A 113 23.02 26.54 -17.87
CA GLU A 113 21.93 25.86 -17.16
C GLU A 113 21.57 26.68 -15.91
N ARG A 114 20.44 27.39 -15.96
CA ARG A 114 19.90 28.07 -14.79
C ARG A 114 19.55 26.99 -13.76
N PRO A 115 20.08 27.04 -12.52
CA PRO A 115 19.69 26.10 -11.49
C PRO A 115 18.17 26.17 -11.33
N VAL A 116 17.50 25.04 -11.51
CA VAL A 116 16.06 24.92 -11.32
C VAL A 116 15.77 25.24 -9.86
N ARG A 117 15.32 26.46 -9.60
CA ARG A 117 14.97 26.89 -8.24
C ARG A 117 13.80 26.04 -7.77
N ALA A 118 13.95 25.41 -6.61
CA ALA A 118 12.85 24.73 -5.96
C ALA A 118 11.67 25.71 -5.84
N PRO A 119 10.45 25.33 -6.26
CA PRO A 119 9.30 26.22 -6.21
C PRO A 119 9.07 26.75 -4.79
N ASP A 120 8.86 28.06 -4.65
CA ASP A 120 8.57 28.66 -3.34
C ASP A 120 7.15 28.29 -2.89
N ILE A 121 7.06 27.49 -1.84
CA ILE A 121 5.81 26.99 -1.26
C ILE A 121 5.29 27.87 -0.12
N SER A 122 6.09 28.84 0.33
CA SER A 122 5.81 29.64 1.53
C SER A 122 4.73 30.70 1.28
N ALA A 123 4.55 31.09 0.01
CA ALA A 123 3.55 32.06 -0.41
C ALA A 123 2.21 31.43 -0.88
N MET A 124 2.08 30.09 -0.86
CA MET A 124 0.86 29.41 -1.30
C MET A 124 -0.19 29.35 -0.20
N SER A 125 -1.46 29.39 -0.61
CA SER A 125 -2.56 29.04 0.32
C SER A 125 -2.39 27.59 0.83
N PRO A 126 -2.98 27.24 1.99
CA PRO A 126 -2.95 25.88 2.50
C PRO A 126 -3.47 24.84 1.50
N ASP A 127 -4.57 25.17 0.80
CA ASP A 127 -5.17 24.28 -0.20
C ASP A 127 -4.25 24.06 -1.40
N GLU A 128 -3.69 25.12 -1.99
CA GLU A 128 -2.77 25.01 -3.13
C GLU A 128 -1.51 24.24 -2.77
N ARG A 129 -0.99 24.43 -1.54
CA ARG A 129 0.18 23.71 -1.06
C ARG A 129 -0.11 22.21 -0.94
N ALA A 130 -1.26 21.83 -0.38
CA ALA A 130 -1.68 20.44 -0.27
C ALA A 130 -1.85 19.80 -1.66
N LEU A 131 -2.58 20.46 -2.56
CA LEU A 131 -2.82 19.98 -3.92
C LEU A 131 -1.53 19.84 -4.73
N ARG A 132 -0.58 20.77 -4.59
CA ARG A 132 0.71 20.68 -5.27
C ARG A 132 1.52 19.47 -4.80
N LEU A 133 1.55 19.23 -3.49
CA LEU A 133 2.24 18.07 -2.92
C LEU A 133 1.56 16.76 -3.32
N PHE A 134 0.23 16.73 -3.35
CA PHE A 134 -0.55 15.62 -3.88
C PHE A 134 -0.17 15.29 -5.32
N ASN A 135 -0.24 16.27 -6.22
CA ASN A 135 0.08 16.10 -7.64
C ASN A 135 1.52 15.60 -7.83
N ARG A 136 2.46 16.07 -7.01
CA ARG A 136 3.84 15.60 -7.03
C ARG A 136 3.94 14.13 -6.62
N VAL A 137 3.28 13.74 -5.53
CA VAL A 137 3.29 12.35 -5.04
C VAL A 137 2.66 11.40 -6.06
N VAL A 138 1.49 11.75 -6.60
CA VAL A 138 0.79 10.93 -7.61
C VAL A 138 1.64 10.78 -8.87
N SER A 139 2.18 11.87 -9.41
CA SER A 139 3.03 11.83 -10.60
C SER A 139 4.29 10.96 -10.40
N LEU A 140 4.90 11.00 -9.20
CA LEU A 140 6.04 10.15 -8.87
C LEU A 140 5.65 8.66 -8.76
N ALA A 141 4.46 8.39 -8.20
CA ALA A 141 3.93 7.04 -8.11
C ALA A 141 3.67 6.44 -9.51
N GLU A 142 3.10 7.22 -10.42
CA GLU A 142 2.88 6.83 -11.82
C GLU A 142 4.20 6.54 -12.55
N GLN A 143 5.27 7.26 -12.22
CA GLN A 143 6.62 7.01 -12.73
C GLN A 143 7.34 5.82 -12.07
N GLY A 144 6.71 5.15 -11.10
CA GLY A 144 7.32 4.05 -10.35
C GLY A 144 8.42 4.48 -9.36
N LYS A 145 8.56 5.77 -9.06
CA LYS A 145 9.61 6.33 -8.20
C LYS A 145 9.26 6.19 -6.72
N LYS A 146 9.25 4.95 -6.22
CA LYS A 146 8.78 4.59 -4.86
C LYS A 146 9.53 5.31 -3.74
N ASP A 147 10.84 5.48 -3.85
CA ASP A 147 11.62 6.18 -2.82
C ASP A 147 11.25 7.66 -2.73
N SER A 148 10.99 8.29 -3.88
CA SER A 148 10.50 9.67 -3.91
C SER A 148 9.08 9.78 -3.37
N VAL A 149 8.20 8.82 -3.65
CA VAL A 149 6.86 8.77 -3.03
C VAL A 149 6.97 8.74 -1.51
N ARG A 150 7.78 7.84 -0.96
CA ARG A 150 8.01 7.73 0.50
C ARG A 150 8.57 9.02 1.09
N PHE A 151 9.47 9.69 0.37
CA PHE A 151 10.05 10.95 0.80
C PHE A 151 9.03 12.11 0.82
N PHE A 152 8.18 12.23 -0.21
CA PHE A 152 7.27 13.36 -0.34
C PHE A 152 5.93 13.19 0.38
N SER A 153 5.47 11.96 0.59
CA SER A 153 4.16 11.68 1.20
C SER A 153 3.97 12.27 2.60
N PRO A 154 4.94 12.24 3.54
CA PRO A 154 4.75 12.86 4.86
C PRO A 154 4.45 14.35 4.79
N MET A 155 5.07 15.07 3.84
CA MET A 155 4.79 16.49 3.61
C MET A 155 3.37 16.69 3.08
N ALA A 156 2.91 15.86 2.15
CA ALA A 156 1.54 15.91 1.64
C ALA A 156 0.51 15.61 2.74
N LEU A 157 0.74 14.56 3.54
CA LEU A 157 -0.14 14.19 4.67
C LEU A 157 -0.27 15.35 5.67
N MET A 158 0.85 15.96 6.08
CA MET A 158 0.82 17.12 6.98
C MET A 158 0.11 18.32 6.36
N ALA A 159 0.29 18.58 5.07
CA ALA A 159 -0.38 19.70 4.40
C ALA A 159 -1.91 19.54 4.41
N PHE A 160 -2.43 18.35 4.09
CA PHE A 160 -3.86 18.08 4.18
C PHE A 160 -4.39 18.10 5.62
N GLN A 161 -3.62 17.61 6.59
CA GLN A 161 -4.00 17.65 8.01
C GLN A 161 -4.07 19.09 8.57
N SER A 162 -3.36 20.03 7.94
CA SER A 162 -3.42 21.45 8.31
C SER A 162 -4.64 22.20 7.75
N LEU A 163 -5.45 21.55 6.90
CA LEU A 163 -6.67 22.16 6.37
C LEU A 163 -7.76 22.20 7.46
N PRO A 164 -8.35 23.37 7.75
CA PRO A 164 -9.33 23.50 8.84
C PRO A 164 -10.62 22.74 8.54
N THR A 165 -11.07 22.76 7.28
CA THR A 165 -12.32 22.13 6.84
C THR A 165 -12.13 21.47 5.47
N PRO A 166 -11.51 20.27 5.41
CA PRO A 166 -11.22 19.63 4.14
C PRO A 166 -12.51 19.18 3.44
N THR A 167 -12.59 19.50 2.15
CA THR A 167 -13.69 19.08 1.25
C THR A 167 -13.69 17.57 1.02
N MET A 168 -14.76 17.01 0.43
CA MET A 168 -14.81 15.58 0.10
C MET A 168 -13.69 15.16 -0.85
N LEU A 169 -13.36 16.03 -1.83
CA LEU A 169 -12.23 15.81 -2.73
C LEU A 169 -10.90 15.78 -1.96
N GLN A 170 -10.65 16.74 -1.08
CA GLN A 170 -9.41 16.80 -0.31
C GLN A 170 -9.25 15.63 0.66
N ARG A 171 -10.36 15.13 1.24
CA ARG A 171 -10.36 13.90 2.04
C ARG A 171 -9.99 12.69 1.18
N PHE A 172 -10.53 12.63 -0.02
CA PHE A 172 -10.19 11.58 -0.97
C PHE A 172 -8.71 11.62 -1.38
N GLU A 173 -8.18 12.79 -1.68
CA GLU A 173 -6.76 13.01 -2.02
C GLU A 173 -5.83 12.62 -0.87
N LEU A 174 -6.17 13.01 0.37
CA LEU A 174 -5.45 12.57 1.58
C LEU A 174 -5.47 11.04 1.71
N GLY A 175 -6.64 10.40 1.53
CA GLY A 175 -6.78 8.95 1.52
C GLY A 175 -5.92 8.28 0.44
N ARG A 176 -5.83 8.88 -0.76
CA ARG A 176 -4.97 8.39 -1.85
C ARG A 176 -3.48 8.48 -1.52
N VAL A 177 -3.02 9.57 -0.89
CA VAL A 177 -1.62 9.66 -0.43
C VAL A 177 -1.33 8.55 0.58
N ALA A 178 -2.23 8.34 1.56
CA ALA A 178 -2.09 7.29 2.55
C ALA A 178 -2.08 5.88 1.94
N GLN A 179 -2.89 5.64 0.91
CA GLN A 179 -2.88 4.39 0.15
C GLN A 179 -1.50 4.13 -0.50
N LEU A 180 -0.88 5.16 -1.09
CA LEU A 180 0.42 5.04 -1.77
C LEU A 180 1.57 4.68 -0.84
N VAL A 181 1.43 4.98 0.46
CA VAL A 181 2.41 4.63 1.50
C VAL A 181 1.89 3.56 2.47
N GLU A 182 0.84 2.85 2.07
CA GLU A 182 0.33 1.66 2.76
C GLU A 182 -0.13 1.92 4.20
N VAL A 183 -0.79 3.05 4.46
CA VAL A 183 -1.34 3.41 5.78
C VAL A 183 -2.87 3.25 5.78
N PRO A 184 -3.40 2.03 5.99
CA PRO A 184 -4.83 1.75 5.81
C PRO A 184 -5.73 2.49 6.80
N GLU A 185 -5.22 2.91 7.96
CA GLU A 185 -6.01 3.62 8.97
C GLU A 185 -6.41 5.02 8.51
N ILE A 186 -5.52 5.74 7.81
CA ILE A 186 -5.86 7.04 7.24
C ILE A 186 -6.83 6.86 6.07
N VAL A 187 -6.62 5.85 5.22
CA VAL A 187 -7.53 5.54 4.10
C VAL A 187 -8.95 5.26 4.62
N ALA A 188 -9.07 4.42 5.65
CA ALA A 188 -10.35 4.10 6.29
C ALA A 188 -11.00 5.35 6.89
N ALA A 189 -10.27 6.11 7.70
CA ALA A 189 -10.82 7.29 8.37
C ALA A 189 -11.38 8.34 7.39
N GLN A 190 -10.70 8.57 6.26
CA GLN A 190 -11.19 9.50 5.22
C GLN A 190 -12.42 8.93 4.51
N GLY A 191 -12.42 7.64 4.17
CA GLY A 191 -13.57 6.96 3.59
C GLY A 191 -14.81 7.02 4.50
N ASP A 192 -14.64 6.71 5.78
CA ASP A 192 -15.70 6.74 6.78
C ASP A 192 -16.29 8.15 6.95
N THR A 193 -15.44 9.18 7.00
CA THR A 193 -15.91 10.57 7.12
C THR A 193 -16.75 11.00 5.91
N ILE A 194 -16.32 10.63 4.70
CA ILE A 194 -17.11 10.90 3.48
C ILE A 194 -18.46 10.17 3.56
N LEU A 195 -18.44 8.91 3.99
CA LEU A 195 -19.64 8.07 4.09
C LEU A 195 -20.62 8.48 5.20
N GLN A 196 -20.13 9.12 6.26
CA GLN A 196 -20.97 9.72 7.30
C GLN A 196 -21.79 10.90 6.74
N THR A 197 -21.25 11.64 5.77
CA THR A 197 -21.99 12.74 5.13
C THR A 197 -22.89 12.23 4.01
N SER A 198 -22.43 11.25 3.22
CA SER A 198 -23.22 10.61 2.17
C SER A 198 -22.88 9.13 2.05
N SER A 199 -23.80 8.27 2.49
CA SER A 199 -23.61 6.82 2.58
C SER A 199 -23.38 6.12 1.24
N THR A 200 -23.70 6.79 0.12
CA THR A 200 -23.55 6.28 -1.25
C THR A 200 -22.44 6.99 -2.03
N HIS A 201 -21.71 7.94 -1.43
CA HIS A 201 -20.70 8.72 -2.12
C HIS A 201 -19.58 7.85 -2.71
N LEU A 202 -19.30 8.02 -4.01
CA LEU A 202 -18.40 7.10 -4.74
C LEU A 202 -16.96 7.13 -4.22
N LEU A 203 -16.44 8.32 -3.87
CA LEU A 203 -15.10 8.47 -3.30
C LEU A 203 -14.96 7.78 -1.94
N GLY A 204 -15.99 7.88 -1.09
CA GLY A 204 -16.01 7.23 0.22
C GLY A 204 -16.07 5.71 0.09
N LEU A 205 -16.94 5.18 -0.78
CA LEU A 205 -17.05 3.75 -1.06
C LEU A 205 -15.76 3.19 -1.67
N ALA A 206 -15.12 3.93 -2.57
CA ALA A 206 -13.83 3.55 -3.16
C ALA A 206 -12.72 3.45 -2.10
N LEU A 207 -12.60 4.45 -1.23
CA LEU A 207 -11.61 4.40 -0.12
C LEU A 207 -11.91 3.28 0.87
N ALA A 208 -13.17 3.08 1.24
CA ALA A 208 -13.55 2.03 2.19
C ALA A 208 -13.25 0.63 1.64
N SER A 209 -13.51 0.38 0.35
CA SER A 209 -13.11 -0.87 -0.32
C SER A 209 -11.59 -1.06 -0.30
N VAL A 210 -10.82 -0.02 -0.67
CA VAL A 210 -9.35 -0.07 -0.66
C VAL A 210 -8.83 -0.35 0.75
N ALA A 211 -9.30 0.38 1.76
CA ALA A 211 -8.88 0.21 3.14
C ALA A 211 -9.19 -1.20 3.66
N ALA A 212 -10.38 -1.73 3.38
CA ALA A 212 -10.74 -3.09 3.74
C ALA A 212 -9.84 -4.12 3.07
N GLY A 213 -9.47 -3.93 1.79
CA GLY A 213 -8.52 -4.80 1.09
C GLY A 213 -7.11 -4.75 1.69
N MET A 214 -6.62 -3.57 2.04
CA MET A 214 -5.32 -3.39 2.70
C MET A 214 -5.28 -4.03 4.10
N LYS A 215 -6.44 -4.11 4.78
CA LYS A 215 -6.61 -4.79 6.07
C LYS A 215 -6.97 -6.27 5.92
N GLU A 216 -6.89 -6.82 4.70
CA GLU A 216 -7.24 -8.21 4.37
C GLU A 216 -8.67 -8.60 4.80
N SER A 217 -9.54 -7.61 4.97
CA SER A 217 -10.93 -7.77 5.39
C SER A 217 -11.83 -7.97 4.18
N TYR A 218 -11.62 -9.05 3.43
CA TYR A 218 -12.22 -9.27 2.11
C TYR A 218 -13.75 -9.30 2.10
N ASN A 219 -14.38 -9.77 3.20
CA ASN A 219 -15.84 -9.72 3.34
C ASN A 219 -16.36 -8.27 3.40
N ALA A 220 -15.69 -7.40 4.15
CA ALA A 220 -16.01 -5.98 4.22
C ALA A 220 -15.73 -5.29 2.88
N GLN A 221 -14.59 -5.61 2.25
CA GLN A 221 -14.25 -5.12 0.91
C GLN A 221 -15.33 -5.46 -0.12
N ALA A 222 -15.76 -6.72 -0.19
CA ALA A 222 -16.82 -7.16 -1.09
C ALA A 222 -18.17 -6.47 -0.79
N GLY A 223 -18.42 -6.08 0.46
CA GLY A 223 -19.58 -5.27 0.85
C GLY A 223 -19.53 -3.85 0.28
N PHE A 224 -18.38 -3.17 0.43
CA PHE A 224 -18.16 -1.84 -0.15
C PHE A 224 -18.15 -1.86 -1.68
N ASP A 225 -17.55 -2.88 -2.30
CA ASP A 225 -17.54 -3.06 -3.75
C ASP A 225 -18.96 -3.18 -4.31
N ARG A 226 -19.82 -3.99 -3.68
CA ARG A 226 -21.23 -4.12 -4.10
C ARG A 226 -21.97 -2.79 -3.98
N ARG A 227 -21.79 -2.08 -2.87
CA ARG A 227 -22.38 -0.74 -2.67
C ARG A 227 -21.90 0.25 -3.72
N LEU A 228 -20.60 0.24 -4.05
CA LEU A 228 -20.02 1.10 -5.09
C LEU A 228 -20.68 0.85 -6.44
N LEU A 229 -20.80 -0.41 -6.85
CA LEU A 229 -21.42 -0.78 -8.12
C LEU A 229 -22.90 -0.40 -8.16
N ASN A 230 -23.64 -0.59 -7.07
CA ASN A 230 -25.05 -0.25 -6.99
C ASN A 230 -25.30 1.27 -7.01
N ALA A 231 -24.42 2.05 -6.38
CA ALA A 231 -24.53 3.51 -6.32
C ALA A 231 -24.03 4.23 -7.59
N ALA A 232 -23.15 3.59 -8.37
CA ALA A 232 -22.38 4.23 -9.44
C ALA A 232 -23.22 5.04 -10.43
N ALA A 233 -24.32 4.49 -10.93
CA ALA A 233 -25.15 5.17 -11.93
C ALA A 233 -25.86 6.40 -11.34
N THR A 234 -26.53 6.23 -10.20
CA THR A 234 -27.29 7.30 -9.54
C THR A 234 -26.40 8.42 -9.03
N GLU A 235 -25.24 8.09 -8.46
CA GLU A 235 -24.29 9.10 -7.99
C GLU A 235 -23.67 9.89 -9.15
N ARG A 236 -23.31 9.23 -10.26
CA ARG A 236 -22.76 9.93 -11.43
C ARG A 236 -23.75 10.91 -12.05
N ALA A 237 -25.04 10.58 -12.03
CA ALA A 237 -26.08 11.48 -12.52
C ALA A 237 -26.16 12.81 -11.73
N LYS A 238 -25.54 12.90 -10.55
CA LYS A 238 -25.48 14.14 -9.76
C LYS A 238 -24.48 15.17 -10.32
N ASN A 239 -23.57 14.77 -11.22
CA ASN A 239 -22.57 15.64 -11.87
C ASN A 239 -21.79 16.51 -10.86
N LEU A 240 -21.35 15.92 -9.74
CA LEU A 240 -20.55 16.64 -8.75
C LEU A 240 -19.18 17.01 -9.33
N PRO A 241 -18.65 18.22 -9.11
CA PRO A 241 -17.36 18.65 -9.66
C PRO A 241 -16.21 17.69 -9.30
N GLU A 242 -16.20 17.17 -8.08
CA GLU A 242 -15.20 16.21 -7.62
C GLU A 242 -15.25 14.88 -8.38
N TYR A 243 -16.41 14.46 -8.89
CA TYR A 243 -16.54 13.24 -9.70
C TYR A 243 -15.95 13.42 -11.09
N GLU A 244 -16.00 14.63 -11.64
CA GLU A 244 -15.33 14.93 -12.92
C GLU A 244 -13.82 14.93 -12.76
N VAL A 245 -13.31 15.58 -11.70
CA VAL A 245 -11.86 15.61 -11.40
C VAL A 245 -11.31 14.20 -11.15
N THR A 246 -12.09 13.33 -10.50
CA THR A 246 -11.67 11.98 -10.10
C THR A 246 -12.25 10.88 -10.98
N LYS A 247 -12.75 11.20 -12.18
CA LYS A 247 -13.42 10.25 -13.08
C LYS A 247 -12.63 8.96 -13.26
N ASN A 248 -11.34 9.09 -13.55
CA ASN A 248 -10.42 7.97 -13.76
C ASN A 248 -10.26 7.11 -12.49
N ASP A 249 -10.19 7.74 -11.31
CA ASP A 249 -10.09 7.03 -10.04
C ASP A 249 -11.37 6.22 -9.75
N ILE A 250 -12.55 6.81 -10.04
CA ILE A 250 -13.84 6.14 -9.87
C ILE A 250 -13.98 4.98 -10.87
N ASP A 251 -13.60 5.17 -12.14
CA ASP A 251 -13.62 4.10 -13.15
C ASP A 251 -12.68 2.94 -12.78
N ALA A 252 -11.50 3.26 -12.26
CA ALA A 252 -10.56 2.27 -11.75
C ALA A 252 -11.14 1.54 -10.53
N ALA A 253 -11.80 2.24 -9.61
CA ALA A 253 -12.44 1.64 -8.44
C ALA A 253 -13.59 0.69 -8.84
N ILE A 254 -14.44 1.08 -9.79
CA ILE A 254 -15.51 0.24 -10.31
C ILE A 254 -14.95 -1.00 -11.01
N THR A 255 -13.88 -0.85 -11.79
CA THR A 255 -13.22 -1.98 -12.46
C THR A 255 -12.67 -2.96 -11.42
N ARG A 256 -11.96 -2.46 -10.40
CA ARG A 256 -11.47 -3.30 -9.29
C ARG A 256 -12.62 -4.00 -8.56
N ALA A 257 -13.71 -3.29 -8.25
CA ALA A 257 -14.87 -3.86 -7.57
C ALA A 257 -15.50 -5.02 -8.35
N ARG A 258 -15.63 -4.89 -9.68
CA ARG A 258 -16.10 -5.99 -10.56
C ARG A 258 -15.15 -7.19 -10.51
N THR A 259 -13.84 -6.95 -10.55
CA THR A 259 -12.84 -8.01 -10.44
C THR A 259 -12.90 -8.72 -9.09
N ASN A 260 -13.01 -7.99 -7.98
CA ASN A 260 -13.09 -8.56 -6.64
C ASN A 260 -14.33 -9.45 -6.46
N ILE A 261 -15.49 -8.98 -6.91
CA ILE A 261 -16.76 -9.73 -6.83
C ILE A 261 -16.77 -10.95 -7.77
N GLY A 262 -16.27 -10.77 -9.00
CA GLY A 262 -16.15 -11.86 -9.97
C GLY A 262 -15.15 -12.93 -9.55
N GLY A 263 -14.02 -12.53 -8.95
CA GLY A 263 -12.99 -13.43 -8.44
C GLY A 263 -13.40 -14.17 -7.15
N GLY A 264 -14.21 -13.53 -6.29
CA GLY A 264 -14.73 -14.14 -5.06
C GLY A 264 -15.65 -15.35 -5.31
N SER A 265 -16.31 -15.39 -6.46
CA SER A 265 -17.15 -16.55 -6.87
C SER A 265 -16.32 -17.77 -7.28
N GLY A 266 -15.03 -17.61 -7.61
CA GLY A 266 -14.13 -18.69 -8.01
C GLY A 266 -13.37 -19.35 -6.84
N ALA A 267 -13.20 -18.65 -5.72
CA ALA A 267 -12.53 -19.21 -4.53
C ALA A 267 -13.41 -20.22 -3.78
N ALA A 268 -14.74 -20.11 -3.87
CA ALA A 268 -15.69 -21.03 -3.24
C ALA A 268 -15.88 -22.37 -3.98
N LYS A 269 -15.23 -22.58 -5.14
CA LYS A 269 -15.38 -23.78 -5.99
C LYS A 269 -14.18 -24.74 -5.95
N ARG A 270 -13.21 -24.55 -5.04
CA ARG A 270 -12.03 -25.43 -4.91
C ARG A 270 -12.03 -26.21 -3.60
N THR A 271 -12.93 -27.19 -3.52
CA THR A 271 -12.88 -28.41 -2.67
C THR A 271 -13.78 -29.42 -3.39
N PRO A 272 -13.28 -30.62 -3.70
CA PRO A 272 -13.14 -31.68 -2.69
C PRO A 272 -11.70 -31.98 -2.28
#